data_AF-C7SRQ7-F1
#
_entry.id   AF-C7SRQ7-F1
#
_cell.length_a   1.000
_cell.length_b   1.000
_cell.length_c   1.000
_cell.angle_alpha   90.00
_cell.angle_beta   90.00
_cell.angle_gamma   90.00
#
_symmetry.space_group_name_H-M   'P 1'
#
loop_
_entity.id
_entity.type
_entity.pdbx_description
1 polymer ?
#
loop_
_entity_poly.entity_id
_entity_poly.type
_entity_poly.pdbx_seq_one_letter_code
_entity_poly.pdbx_strand_id
1 'polypeptide(L)'
;TLLMTPERRRAIWAIYVWCRRTDELVDGPNASHITPKALDRWESRLEDLFEGNSFDMLDAALSDTVARFPVDIQPFKDMIEGMRMDLWKSRYKNFDELYLYCYYVAGTVGLMSVPVMGIAPESQATTESVYNAAL
;
A
#
# COMPACT_ATOMS: atom_id res chain seq x y z
N THR A 1 -14.58 6.60 -5.57
CA THR A 1 -15.22 5.35 -5.08
C THR A 1 -16.75 5.41 -4.97
N LEU A 2 -17.45 6.45 -5.48
CA LEU A 2 -18.91 6.61 -5.33
C LEU A 2 -19.74 5.57 -6.08
N LEU A 3 -19.19 4.96 -7.14
CA LEU A 3 -19.86 3.93 -7.94
C LEU A 3 -19.69 2.51 -7.40
N MET A 4 -18.91 2.33 -6.33
CA MET A 4 -18.69 1.02 -5.72
C MET A 4 -19.82 0.67 -4.75
N THR A 5 -20.03 -0.64 -4.53
CA THR A 5 -20.86 -1.12 -3.43
C THR A 5 -20.34 -0.59 -2.09
N PRO A 6 -21.20 -0.43 -1.07
CA PRO A 6 -20.78 0.07 0.25
C PRO A 6 -19.63 -0.72 0.86
N GLU A 7 -19.59 -2.04 0.66
CA GLU A 7 -18.54 -2.92 1.15
C GLU A 7 -17.19 -2.63 0.50
N ARG A 8 -17.11 -2.69 -0.84
CA ARG A 8 -15.87 -2.40 -1.58
C ARG A 8 -15.38 -0.98 -1.34
N ARG A 9 -16.31 -0.02 -1.21
CA ARG A 9 -15.96 1.37 -0.90
C ARG A 9 -15.24 1.50 0.43
N ARG A 10 -15.72 0.83 1.48
CA ARG A 10 -15.07 0.86 2.81
C ARG A 10 -13.70 0.20 2.77
N ALA A 11 -13.56 -0.91 2.06
CA ALA A 11 -12.27 -1.56 1.87
C ALA A 11 -11.24 -0.65 1.16
N ILE A 12 -11.63 0.02 0.07
CA ILE A 12 -10.76 1.00 -0.59
C ILE A 12 -10.41 2.18 0.32
N TRP A 13 -11.33 2.64 1.16
CA TRP A 13 -11.03 3.68 2.14
C TRP A 13 -10.04 3.23 3.20
N ALA A 14 -10.13 1.99 3.69
CA ALA A 14 -9.17 1.44 4.63
C ALA A 14 -7.75 1.37 4.03
N ILE A 15 -7.64 0.87 2.79
CA ILE A 15 -6.37 0.87 2.04
C ILE A 15 -5.85 2.31 1.89
N TYR A 16 -6.68 3.24 1.44
CA TYR A 16 -6.27 4.63 1.25
C TYR A 16 -5.80 5.28 2.56
N VAL A 17 -6.50 5.07 3.68
CA VAL A 17 -6.10 5.58 4.99
C VAL A 17 -4.75 5.03 5.39
N TRP A 18 -4.49 3.74 5.17
CA TRP A 18 -3.18 3.14 5.45
C TRP A 18 -2.08 3.73 4.57
N CYS A 19 -2.30 3.85 3.26
CA CYS A 19 -1.35 4.48 2.33
C CYS A 19 -1.02 5.91 2.78
N ARG A 20 -2.05 6.70 3.12
CA ARG A 20 -1.87 8.09 3.53
C ARG A 20 -1.08 8.22 4.83
N ARG A 21 -1.33 7.35 5.81
CA ARG A 21 -0.56 7.33 7.06
C ARG A 21 0.90 6.96 6.83
N THR A 22 1.15 6.05 5.90
CA THR A 22 2.49 5.61 5.51
C THR A 22 3.27 6.75 4.85
N ASP A 23 2.65 7.45 3.89
CA ASP A 23 3.16 8.66 3.23
C ASP A 23 3.48 9.78 4.24
N GLU A 24 2.58 10.04 5.19
CA GLU A 24 2.77 11.07 6.21
C GLU A 24 3.95 10.82 7.16
N LEU A 25 4.50 9.59 7.22
CA LEU A 25 5.73 9.33 7.99
C LEU A 25 6.94 10.07 7.42
N VAL A 26 7.00 10.22 6.09
CA VAL A 26 8.16 10.80 5.38
C VAL A 26 7.86 12.15 4.71
N ASP A 27 6.58 12.49 4.53
CA ASP A 27 6.14 13.77 3.94
C ASP A 27 5.36 14.66 4.93
N GLY A 28 5.05 14.15 6.13
CA GLY A 28 4.29 14.89 7.13
C GLY A 28 5.09 15.99 7.86
N PRO A 29 4.44 16.77 8.74
CA PRO A 29 5.11 17.83 9.51
C PRO A 29 6.31 17.35 10.36
N ASN A 30 6.34 16.07 10.71
CA ASN A 30 7.40 15.44 11.50
C ASN A 30 8.39 14.63 10.66
N ALA A 31 8.31 14.70 9.33
CA ALA A 31 9.16 13.97 8.38
C ALA A 31 10.66 14.15 8.67
N SER A 32 11.09 15.36 9.01
CA SER A 32 12.50 15.66 9.32
C SER A 32 13.06 14.90 10.53
N HIS A 33 12.20 14.29 11.34
CA HIS A 33 12.57 13.52 12.54
C HIS A 33 12.37 12.01 12.36
N ILE A 34 11.89 11.57 11.19
CA ILE A 34 11.69 10.16 10.92
C ILE A 34 13.05 9.45 10.82
N THR A 35 13.09 8.19 11.25
CA THR A 35 14.28 7.36 11.20
C THR A 35 13.95 6.05 10.49
N PRO A 36 14.93 5.36 9.89
CA PRO A 36 14.70 4.02 9.34
C PRO A 36 14.03 3.07 10.35
N LYS A 37 14.40 3.16 11.64
CA LYS A 37 13.77 2.41 12.73
C LYS A 37 12.28 2.67 12.92
N ALA A 38 11.78 3.84 12.52
CA ALA A 38 10.34 4.12 12.56
C ALA A 38 9.60 3.36 11.46
N LEU A 39 10.20 3.23 10.27
CA LEU A 39 9.66 2.42 9.19
C LEU A 39 9.74 0.93 9.51
N ASP A 40 10.79 0.45 10.21
CA ASP A 40 10.86 -0.93 10.70
C ASP A 40 9.72 -1.26 11.68
N ARG A 41 9.40 -0.33 12.59
CA ARG A 41 8.24 -0.47 13.49
C ARG A 41 6.92 -0.43 12.74
N TRP A 42 6.83 0.38 11.68
CA TRP A 42 5.65 0.46 10.84
C TRP A 42 5.43 -0.85 10.07
N GLU A 43 6.50 -1.46 9.56
CA GLU A 43 6.43 -2.77 8.90
C GLU A 43 6.05 -3.88 9.88
N SER A 44 6.63 -3.93 11.09
CA SER A 44 6.20 -4.89 12.11
C SER A 44 4.71 -4.75 12.46
N ARG A 45 4.21 -3.51 12.55
CA ARG A 45 2.79 -3.22 12.78
C ARG A 45 1.91 -3.67 11.60
N LEU A 46 2.41 -3.58 10.37
CA LEU A 46 1.77 -4.12 9.18
C LEU A 46 1.70 -5.65 9.24
N GLU A 47 2.73 -6.33 9.70
CA GLU A 47 2.69 -7.78 9.89
C GLU A 47 1.64 -8.18 10.94
N ASP A 48 1.66 -7.52 12.10
CA ASP A 48 0.68 -7.75 13.17
C ASP A 48 -0.76 -7.58 12.69
N LEU A 49 -1.07 -6.50 11.93
CA LEU A 49 -2.44 -6.25 11.47
C LEU A 49 -2.91 -7.30 10.44
N PHE A 50 -2.00 -7.83 9.61
CA PHE A 50 -2.30 -8.92 8.66
C PHE A 50 -2.53 -10.26 9.36
N GLU A 51 -1.97 -10.44 10.55
CA GLU A 51 -2.27 -11.57 11.45
C GLU A 51 -3.55 -11.37 12.29
N GLY A 52 -4.22 -10.22 12.16
CA GLY A 52 -5.43 -9.87 12.91
C GLY A 52 -5.18 -9.11 14.21
N ASN A 53 -3.92 -8.78 14.53
CA ASN A 53 -3.52 -8.06 15.74
C ASN A 53 -3.45 -6.54 15.46
N SER A 54 -4.62 -5.89 15.42
CA SER A 54 -4.70 -4.45 15.14
C SER A 54 -4.29 -3.59 16.35
N PHE A 55 -3.43 -2.59 16.13
CA PHE A 55 -3.00 -1.67 17.20
C PHE A 55 -4.03 -0.56 17.50
N ASP A 56 -4.73 -0.06 16.47
CA ASP A 56 -5.78 0.97 16.62
C ASP A 56 -6.97 0.74 15.67
N MET A 57 -7.95 1.65 15.71
CA MET A 57 -9.17 1.56 14.90
C MET A 57 -8.93 1.68 13.39
N LEU A 58 -7.85 2.36 12.97
CA LEU A 58 -7.51 2.48 11.55
C LEU A 58 -6.88 1.20 11.04
N ASP A 59 -6.05 0.55 11.85
CA ASP A 59 -5.54 -0.80 11.55
C ASP A 59 -6.67 -1.82 11.51
N ALA A 60 -7.63 -1.73 12.44
CA ALA A 60 -8.79 -2.62 12.47
C ALA A 60 -9.62 -2.53 11.18
N ALA A 61 -9.71 -1.34 10.56
CA ALA A 61 -10.39 -1.17 9.27
C ALA A 61 -9.66 -1.88 8.13
N LEU A 62 -8.32 -1.85 8.11
CA LEU A 62 -7.53 -2.59 7.13
C LEU A 62 -7.56 -4.10 7.42
N SER A 63 -7.50 -4.51 8.68
CA SER A 63 -7.60 -5.91 9.09
C SER A 63 -8.94 -6.54 8.68
N ASP A 64 -10.07 -5.83 8.83
CA ASP A 64 -11.37 -6.27 8.28
C ASP A 64 -11.33 -6.38 6.74
N THR A 65 -10.57 -5.53 6.06
CA THR A 65 -10.40 -5.61 4.60
C THR A 65 -9.60 -6.85 4.19
N VAL A 66 -8.46 -7.11 4.86
CA VAL A 66 -7.61 -8.30 4.63
C VAL A 66 -8.36 -9.60 4.90
N ALA A 67 -9.24 -9.62 5.90
CA ALA A 67 -10.06 -10.80 6.20
C ALA A 67 -11.16 -11.09 5.14
N ARG A 68 -11.59 -10.08 4.38
CA ARG A 68 -12.70 -10.19 3.41
C ARG A 68 -12.25 -10.32 1.96
N PHE A 69 -11.08 -9.79 1.63
CA PHE A 69 -10.57 -9.72 0.26
C PHE A 69 -9.20 -10.39 0.19
N PRO A 70 -8.86 -11.07 -0.92
CA PRO A 70 -7.57 -11.76 -1.08
C PRO A 70 -6.46 -10.74 -1.41
N VAL A 71 -6.18 -9.86 -0.46
CA VAL A 71 -5.15 -8.83 -0.56
C VAL A 71 -3.82 -9.41 -0.09
N ASP A 72 -2.77 -9.23 -0.90
CA ASP A 72 -1.41 -9.63 -0.55
C ASP A 72 -0.74 -8.54 0.32
N ILE A 73 0.08 -8.96 1.28
CA ILE A 73 0.89 -8.06 2.11
C ILE A 73 2.05 -7.43 1.32
N GLN A 74 2.52 -8.09 0.27
CA GLN A 74 3.75 -7.71 -0.43
C GLN A 74 3.71 -6.26 -0.97
N PRO A 75 2.64 -5.79 -1.66
CA PRO A 75 2.53 -4.39 -2.08
C PRO A 75 2.65 -3.38 -0.92
N PHE A 76 2.20 -3.74 0.28
CA PHE A 76 2.29 -2.88 1.46
C PHE A 76 3.74 -2.76 1.91
N LYS A 77 4.48 -3.88 1.94
CA LYS A 77 5.92 -3.89 2.23
C LYS A 77 6.70 -3.11 1.19
N ASP A 78 6.37 -3.29 -0.08
CA ASP A 78 6.97 -2.56 -1.20
C ASP A 78 6.74 -1.05 -1.07
N MET A 79 5.54 -0.61 -0.66
CA MET A 79 5.29 0.82 -0.41
C MET A 79 6.16 1.36 0.74
N ILE A 80 6.36 0.59 1.82
CA ILE A 80 7.27 0.98 2.91
C ILE A 80 8.71 1.10 2.38
N GLU A 81 9.13 0.24 1.45
CA GLU A 81 10.44 0.37 0.80
C GLU A 81 10.56 1.66 -0.01
N GLY A 82 9.50 2.07 -0.72
CA GLY A 82 9.40 3.40 -1.32
C GLY A 82 9.65 4.52 -0.31
N MET A 83 9.02 4.47 0.86
CA MET A 83 9.23 5.45 1.92
C MET A 83 10.67 5.42 2.46
N ARG A 84 11.33 4.26 2.49
CA ARG A 84 12.75 4.17 2.86
C ARG A 84 13.64 4.89 1.86
N MET A 85 13.30 4.85 0.56
CA MET A 85 14.03 5.58 -0.48
C MET A 85 13.93 7.09 -0.26
N ASP A 86 12.76 7.60 0.14
CA ASP A 86 12.54 9.04 0.36
C ASP A 86 13.41 9.64 1.47
N LEU A 87 13.90 8.81 2.41
CA LEU A 87 14.79 9.27 3.48
C LEU A 87 16.16 9.74 3.00
N TRP A 88 16.61 9.30 1.83
CA TRP A 88 17.99 9.54 1.38
C TRP A 88 18.14 9.84 -0.11
N LYS A 89 17.15 9.53 -0.96
CA LYS A 89 17.23 9.68 -2.41
C LYS A 89 16.37 10.84 -2.90
N SER A 90 17.01 11.93 -3.30
CA SER A 90 16.34 13.10 -3.86
C SER A 90 16.45 13.22 -5.39
N ARG A 91 17.22 12.35 -6.05
CA ARG A 91 17.39 12.35 -7.51
C ARG A 91 17.61 10.95 -8.09
N TYR A 92 16.94 10.70 -9.21
CA TYR A 92 17.02 9.46 -10.00
C TYR A 92 17.97 9.65 -11.17
N LYS A 93 18.84 8.66 -11.43
CA LYS A 93 19.88 8.75 -12.48
C LYS A 93 19.33 8.57 -13.88
N ASN A 94 18.32 7.72 -14.02
CA ASN A 94 17.70 7.35 -15.29
C ASN A 94 16.21 7.05 -15.09
N PHE A 95 15.53 6.76 -16.20
CA PHE A 95 14.11 6.46 -16.18
C PHE A 95 13.79 5.17 -15.40
N ASP A 96 14.62 4.14 -15.49
CA ASP A 96 14.37 2.86 -14.81
C ASP A 96 14.37 3.01 -13.28
N GLU A 97 15.31 3.80 -12.73
CA GLU A 97 15.31 4.11 -11.29
C GLU A 97 14.06 4.91 -10.89
N LEU A 98 13.60 5.84 -11.74
CA LEU A 98 12.37 6.61 -11.47
C LEU A 98 11.12 5.73 -11.58
N TYR A 99 11.09 4.83 -12.56
CA TYR A 99 9.99 3.89 -12.77
C TYR A 99 9.83 2.97 -11.55
N LEU A 100 10.94 2.40 -11.06
CA LEU A 100 10.93 1.57 -9.86
C LEU A 100 10.43 2.34 -8.63
N TYR A 101 10.82 3.60 -8.48
CA TYR A 101 10.26 4.45 -7.43
C TYR A 101 8.75 4.65 -7.60
N CYS A 102 8.28 4.99 -8.80
CA CYS A 102 6.84 5.12 -9.08
C CYS A 102 6.07 3.83 -8.84
N TYR A 103 6.66 2.67 -9.11
CA TYR A 103 6.11 1.39 -8.71
C TYR A 103 5.89 1.34 -7.19
N TYR A 104 6.94 1.58 -6.40
CA TYR A 104 6.86 1.50 -4.94
C TYR A 104 5.82 2.45 -4.33
N VAL A 105 5.80 3.72 -4.75
CA VAL A 105 4.95 4.74 -4.09
C VAL A 105 3.55 4.91 -4.71
N ALA A 106 3.30 4.34 -5.90
CA ALA A 106 2.00 4.49 -6.58
C ALA A 106 1.50 3.19 -7.22
N GLY A 107 2.36 2.42 -7.89
CA GLY A 107 2.00 1.13 -8.48
C GLY A 107 1.45 0.14 -7.45
N THR A 108 2.10 0.05 -6.30
CA THR A 108 1.68 -0.77 -5.15
C THR A 108 0.25 -0.46 -4.70
N VAL A 109 -0.18 0.81 -4.67
CA VAL A 109 -1.55 1.21 -4.31
C VAL A 109 -2.58 0.61 -5.28
N GLY A 110 -2.23 0.53 -6.56
CA GLY A 110 -3.01 -0.20 -7.56
C GLY A 110 -3.12 -1.68 -7.19
N LEU A 111 -2.00 -2.34 -6.91
CA LEU A 111 -1.95 -3.76 -6.55
C LEU A 111 -2.74 -4.09 -5.27
N MET A 112 -2.69 -3.23 -4.25
CA MET A 112 -3.51 -3.36 -3.04
C MET A 112 -5.01 -3.29 -3.36
N SER A 113 -5.38 -2.48 -4.37
CA SER A 113 -6.78 -2.16 -4.68
C SER A 113 -7.45 -3.15 -5.63
N VAL A 114 -6.70 -3.80 -6.53
CA VAL A 114 -7.27 -4.71 -7.55
C VAL A 114 -8.11 -5.85 -6.95
N PRO A 115 -7.69 -6.56 -5.88
CA PRO A 115 -8.50 -7.62 -5.27
C PRO A 115 -9.86 -7.14 -4.75
N VAL A 116 -9.96 -5.86 -4.38
CA VAL A 116 -11.19 -5.23 -3.88
C VAL A 116 -12.06 -4.72 -5.03
N MET A 117 -11.47 -4.06 -6.02
CA MET A 117 -12.20 -3.51 -7.16
C MET A 117 -12.71 -4.61 -8.09
N GLY A 118 -11.93 -5.69 -8.23
CA GLY A 118 -12.14 -6.75 -9.19
C GLY A 118 -11.70 -6.36 -10.60
N ILE A 119 -11.67 -7.35 -11.48
CA ILE A 119 -11.36 -7.19 -12.91
C ILE A 119 -12.65 -7.41 -13.71
N ALA A 120 -12.78 -6.70 -14.83
CA ALA A 120 -13.92 -6.84 -15.72
C ALA A 120 -14.04 -8.30 -16.24
N PRO A 121 -15.25 -8.89 -16.29
CA PRO A 121 -15.43 -10.29 -16.69
C PRO A 121 -14.85 -10.65 -18.07
N GLU A 122 -14.80 -9.69 -18.99
CA GLU A 122 -14.27 -9.81 -20.35
C GLU A 122 -12.75 -9.66 -20.44
N SER A 123 -12.10 -9.25 -19.34
CA SER A 123 -10.65 -9.11 -19.29
C SER A 123 -9.97 -10.47 -19.41
N GLN A 124 -9.01 -10.57 -20.32
CA GLN A 124 -8.10 -11.73 -20.41
C GLN A 124 -7.00 -11.68 -19.33
N ALA A 125 -6.80 -10.53 -18.69
CA ALA A 125 -5.85 -10.36 -17.61
C ALA A 125 -6.43 -10.89 -16.29
N THR A 126 -5.71 -11.79 -15.62
CA THR A 126 -5.96 -12.20 -14.24
C THR A 126 -5.40 -11.17 -13.25
N THR A 127 -5.87 -11.17 -12.01
CA THR A 127 -5.30 -10.33 -10.93
C THR A 127 -3.80 -10.57 -10.77
N GLU A 128 -3.37 -11.82 -10.87
CA GLU A 128 -1.97 -12.23 -10.84
C GLU A 128 -1.17 -11.70 -12.05
N SER A 129 -1.77 -11.67 -13.25
CA SER A 129 -1.13 -11.09 -14.43
C SER A 129 -0.99 -9.57 -14.33
N VAL A 130 -1.97 -8.87 -13.76
CA VAL A 130 -1.91 -7.43 -13.49
C VAL A 130 -0.83 -7.14 -12.44
N TYR A 131 -0.72 -8.01 -11.43
CA TYR A 131 0.32 -7.97 -10.43
C TYR A 131 1.72 -8.13 -11.03
N ASN A 132 1.92 -9.17 -11.84
CA ASN A 132 3.20 -9.45 -12.50
C ASN A 132 3.58 -8.41 -13.55
N ALA A 133 2.62 -7.73 -14.18
CA ALA A 133 2.88 -6.68 -15.16
C ALA A 133 3.28 -5.33 -14.51
N ALA A 134 3.07 -5.18 -13.20
CA ALA A 134 3.49 -4.00 -12.45
C ALA A 134 4.92 -4.12 -11.90
N LEU A 135 5.46 -5.35 -11.84
CA LEU A 135 6.85 -5.68 -11.48
C LEU A 135 7.76 -5.62 -12.72
#